data_AF-A0A842R6P2-F1
#
_entry.id   AF-A0A842R6P2-F1
#
_cell.length_a   1.000
_cell.length_b   1.000
_cell.length_c   1.000
_cell.angle_alpha   90.00
_cell.angle_beta   90.00
_cell.angle_gamma   90.00
#
_symmetry.space_group_name_H-M   'P 1'
#
loop_
_entity.id
_entity.type
_entity.pdbx_description
1 polymer ?
#
loop_
_entity_poly.entity_id
_entity_poly.type
_entity_poly.pdbx_seq_one_letter_code
_entity_poly.pdbx_strand_id
1 'polypeptide(L)'
;MNKKDIRRMLLPAALILTMAIAPMFGVKNATAANPDPFFDISLLAPNTNPARNQWATLMTEQLPKIGIGIDTFDHTGWAQISPRTWSHPGPYPIPTYAEGGFDILFVGWSWGLDWDPTGLFDCESWTPDGDNFYQYCSEDFDAALSSYSQAFLVADRITYAEQMQQILYDDLPALCIIYPRSLYPMAEGVSGMDGLLWASVYQPMEQWSVEGETELHYATPADFVDFHILLYESVYDAQWLRQIYNGLLERENGTREWI
;
A
#
# COMPACT_ATOMS: atom_id res chain seq x y z
N MET A 1 -29.43 -49.06 54.95
CA MET A 1 -29.66 -48.01 53.94
C MET A 1 -30.54 -48.57 52.84
N ASN A 2 -31.71 -47.97 52.56
CA ASN A 2 -32.67 -48.52 51.60
C ASN A 2 -32.09 -48.38 50.17
N LYS A 3 -32.38 -49.32 49.25
CA LYS A 3 -31.97 -49.26 47.83
C LYS A 3 -32.36 -47.93 47.16
N LYS A 4 -33.43 -47.28 47.65
CA LYS A 4 -33.88 -45.96 47.20
C LYS A 4 -32.94 -44.82 47.62
N ASP A 5 -32.31 -44.94 48.78
CA ASP A 5 -31.38 -43.92 49.31
C ASP A 5 -30.00 -44.04 48.64
N ILE A 6 -29.56 -45.28 48.37
CA ILE A 6 -28.33 -45.55 47.60
C ILE A 6 -28.44 -44.96 46.18
N ARG A 7 -29.59 -45.14 45.51
CA ARG A 7 -29.83 -44.55 44.17
C ARG A 7 -29.90 -43.02 44.18
N ARG A 8 -30.40 -42.41 45.27
CA ARG A 8 -30.47 -40.95 45.42
C ARG A 8 -29.11 -40.31 45.71
N MET A 9 -28.16 -41.04 46.30
CA MET A 9 -26.78 -40.58 46.47
C MET A 9 -25.89 -40.86 45.24
N LEU A 10 -26.12 -41.96 44.53
CA LEU A 10 -25.29 -42.34 43.38
C LEU A 10 -25.45 -41.41 42.17
N LEU A 11 -26.65 -40.87 41.92
CA LEU A 11 -26.89 -39.95 40.80
C LEU A 11 -26.12 -38.62 40.93
N PRO A 12 -26.21 -37.88 42.06
CA PRO A 12 -25.43 -36.65 42.23
C PRO A 12 -23.93 -36.93 42.33
N ALA A 13 -23.50 -38.04 42.95
CA ALA A 13 -22.09 -38.41 42.99
C ALA A 13 -21.52 -38.71 41.60
N ALA A 14 -22.28 -39.39 40.73
CA ALA A 14 -21.89 -39.63 39.34
C ALA A 14 -21.84 -38.32 38.53
N LEU A 15 -22.77 -37.39 38.76
CA LEU A 15 -22.79 -36.09 38.09
C LEU A 15 -21.59 -35.21 38.47
N ILE A 16 -21.25 -35.18 39.76
CA ILE A 16 -20.08 -34.45 40.28
C ILE A 16 -18.79 -35.08 39.74
N LEU A 17 -18.73 -36.42 39.65
CA LEU A 17 -17.58 -37.12 39.06
C LEU A 17 -17.42 -36.82 37.56
N THR A 18 -18.52 -36.73 36.80
CA THR A 18 -18.46 -36.35 35.38
C THR A 18 -18.05 -34.89 35.16
N MET A 19 -18.46 -33.96 36.05
CA MET A 19 -18.05 -32.56 35.98
C MET A 19 -16.59 -32.35 36.40
N ALA A 20 -16.06 -33.18 37.31
CA ALA A 20 -14.66 -33.12 37.75
C ALA A 20 -13.66 -33.73 36.74
N ILE A 21 -14.12 -34.62 35.85
CA ILE A 21 -13.27 -35.26 34.81
C ILE A 21 -13.31 -34.49 33.47
N ALA A 22 -14.34 -33.69 33.22
CA ALA A 22 -14.46 -32.87 32.02
C ALA A 22 -13.26 -31.92 31.73
N PRO A 23 -12.54 -31.36 32.72
CA PRO A 23 -11.36 -30.53 32.44
C PRO A 23 -10.08 -31.34 32.15
N MET A 24 -10.08 -32.66 32.38
CA MET A 24 -8.91 -33.53 32.14
C MET A 24 -8.87 -34.11 30.72
N PHE A 25 -9.98 -34.09 30.00
CA PHE A 25 -9.93 -34.17 28.54
C PHE A 25 -9.64 -32.78 28.03
N GLY A 26 -8.35 -32.41 28.10
CA GLY A 26 -7.85 -31.15 27.60
C GLY A 26 -8.50 -30.86 26.25
N VAL A 27 -9.25 -29.77 26.19
CA VAL A 27 -9.42 -29.04 24.94
C VAL A 27 -7.98 -28.76 24.54
N LYS A 28 -7.42 -29.59 23.65
CA LYS A 28 -6.30 -29.14 22.85
C LYS A 28 -6.86 -27.90 22.20
N ASN A 29 -6.42 -26.74 22.66
CA ASN A 29 -6.35 -25.57 21.80
C ASN A 29 -5.44 -26.03 20.67
N ALA A 30 -6.00 -26.78 19.72
CA ALA A 30 -5.43 -26.92 18.42
C ALA A 30 -5.49 -25.49 17.88
N THR A 31 -4.43 -24.73 18.11
CA THR A 31 -3.96 -23.83 17.07
C THR A 31 -3.95 -24.71 15.84
N ALA A 32 -4.97 -24.58 15.00
CA ALA A 32 -5.04 -25.31 13.75
C ALA A 32 -3.69 -25.07 13.09
N ALA A 33 -2.89 -26.14 12.96
CA ALA A 33 -1.64 -26.02 12.23
C ALA A 33 -2.00 -25.50 10.84
N ASN A 34 -1.18 -24.60 10.30
CA ASN A 34 -1.37 -24.14 8.93
C ASN A 34 -1.47 -25.37 8.01
N PRO A 35 -2.35 -25.34 7.00
CA PRO A 35 -2.39 -26.42 6.01
C PRO A 35 -1.02 -26.57 5.35
N ASP A 36 -0.73 -27.76 4.84
CA ASP A 36 0.45 -27.96 3.99
C ASP A 36 0.39 -27.00 2.80
N PRO A 37 1.47 -26.27 2.47
CA PRO A 37 1.48 -25.36 1.34
C PRO A 37 1.21 -26.07 0.02
N PHE A 38 0.38 -25.47 -0.86
CA PHE A 38 0.20 -25.94 -2.24
C PHE A 38 1.23 -25.36 -3.20
N PHE A 39 1.75 -24.17 -2.89
CA PHE A 39 2.98 -23.60 -3.46
C PHE A 39 3.60 -22.63 -2.46
N ASP A 40 4.84 -22.22 -2.74
CA ASP A 40 5.57 -21.20 -1.99
C ASP A 40 5.81 -19.97 -2.87
N ILE A 41 5.84 -18.80 -2.25
CA ILE A 41 6.17 -17.53 -2.91
C ILE A 41 7.19 -16.74 -2.10
N SER A 42 7.94 -15.87 -2.78
CA SER A 42 8.84 -14.92 -2.15
C SER A 42 8.22 -13.53 -2.07
N LEU A 43 8.37 -12.90 -0.91
CA LEU A 43 7.93 -11.53 -0.65
C LEU A 43 9.13 -10.60 -0.66
N LEU A 44 9.11 -9.59 -1.52
CA LEU A 44 10.12 -8.54 -1.61
C LEU A 44 9.56 -7.23 -1.06
N ALA A 45 10.28 -6.56 -0.16
CA ALA A 45 9.84 -5.30 0.43
C ALA A 45 10.99 -4.30 0.63
N PRO A 46 10.86 -3.03 0.19
CA PRO A 46 11.84 -1.99 0.48
C PRO A 46 11.93 -1.67 1.98
N ASN A 47 13.15 -1.57 2.50
CA ASN A 47 13.41 -1.36 3.92
C ASN A 47 13.32 0.08 4.43
N THR A 48 12.84 1.00 3.60
CA THR A 48 12.78 2.43 3.87
C THR A 48 11.46 2.91 4.45
N ASN A 49 10.41 2.08 4.46
CA ASN A 49 9.07 2.47 4.95
C ASN A 49 8.55 1.51 6.04
N PRO A 50 8.55 1.91 7.33
CA PRO A 50 8.12 1.05 8.43
C PRO A 50 6.66 0.56 8.32
N ALA A 51 5.75 1.37 7.79
CA ALA A 51 4.35 0.97 7.64
C ALA A 51 4.20 -0.13 6.58
N ARG A 52 4.93 -0.03 5.46
CA ARG A 52 4.99 -1.08 4.45
C ARG A 52 5.55 -2.39 5.02
N ASN A 53 6.56 -2.30 5.86
CA ASN A 53 7.19 -3.47 6.48
C ASN A 53 6.22 -4.23 7.38
N GLN A 54 5.32 -3.52 8.08
CA GLN A 54 4.27 -4.15 8.88
C GLN A 54 3.31 -4.96 8.01
N TRP A 55 2.88 -4.40 6.87
CA TRP A 55 2.01 -5.12 5.94
C TRP A 55 2.69 -6.32 5.29
N ALA A 56 3.94 -6.17 4.85
CA ALA A 56 4.71 -7.28 4.28
C ALA A 56 4.94 -8.39 5.30
N THR A 57 5.30 -8.03 6.54
CA THR A 57 5.45 -8.99 7.65
C THR A 57 4.13 -9.69 7.95
N LEU A 58 3.02 -8.96 8.00
CA LEU A 58 1.69 -9.55 8.21
C LEU A 58 1.36 -10.60 7.15
N MET A 59 1.72 -10.37 5.89
CA MET A 59 1.49 -11.35 4.83
C MET A 59 2.28 -12.65 5.03
N THR A 60 3.48 -12.59 5.63
CA THR A 60 4.23 -13.81 5.99
C THR A 60 3.49 -14.66 7.03
N GLU A 61 2.60 -14.07 7.83
CA GLU A 61 1.78 -14.76 8.81
C GLU A 61 0.42 -15.20 8.26
N GLN A 62 -0.18 -14.44 7.32
CA GLN A 62 -1.53 -14.71 6.82
C GLN A 62 -1.55 -15.70 5.66
N LEU A 63 -0.61 -15.61 4.72
CA LEU A 63 -0.56 -16.47 3.54
C LEU A 63 -0.45 -17.97 3.89
N PRO A 64 0.38 -18.38 4.87
CA PRO A 64 0.43 -19.79 5.27
C PRO A 64 -0.90 -20.33 5.81
N LYS A 65 -1.74 -19.48 6.42
CA LYS A 65 -3.04 -19.91 6.96
C LYS A 65 -4.00 -20.37 5.88
N ILE A 66 -3.81 -19.92 4.65
CA ILE A 66 -4.60 -20.32 3.48
C ILE A 66 -3.87 -21.33 2.59
N GLY A 67 -2.68 -21.82 2.99
CA GLY A 67 -1.91 -22.82 2.22
C GLY A 67 -0.92 -22.24 1.22
N ILE A 68 -0.62 -20.94 1.30
CA ILE A 68 0.44 -20.32 0.51
C ILE A 68 1.68 -20.20 1.39
N GLY A 69 2.71 -20.99 1.08
CA GLY A 69 3.96 -20.96 1.81
C GLY A 69 4.81 -19.74 1.46
N ILE A 70 5.76 -19.43 2.35
CA ILE A 70 6.72 -18.33 2.15
C ILE A 70 8.10 -18.97 2.01
N ASP A 71 8.68 -18.88 0.81
CA ASP A 71 10.05 -19.35 0.57
C ASP A 71 11.06 -18.34 1.13
N THR A 72 10.97 -17.10 0.65
CA THR A 72 11.85 -16.00 1.09
C THR A 72 11.04 -14.77 1.44
N PHE A 73 11.35 -14.13 2.57
CA PHE A 73 10.94 -12.74 2.84
C PHE A 73 12.17 -11.84 2.80
N ASP A 74 12.38 -11.16 1.67
CA ASP A 74 13.51 -10.27 1.46
C ASP A 74 13.13 -8.81 1.73
N HIS A 75 13.68 -8.29 2.81
CA HIS A 75 13.46 -6.95 3.30
C HIS A 75 14.75 -6.13 3.12
N THR A 76 14.86 -5.44 1.98
CA THR A 76 16.15 -4.95 1.46
C THR A 76 16.05 -3.56 0.83
N GLY A 77 17.18 -3.01 0.39
CA GLY A 77 17.26 -1.70 -0.25
C GLY A 77 16.99 -1.75 -1.76
N TRP A 78 16.69 -0.58 -2.36
CA TRP A 78 16.38 -0.45 -3.79
C TRP A 78 17.49 -0.93 -4.73
N ALA A 79 18.75 -0.91 -4.29
CA ALA A 79 19.87 -1.47 -5.07
C ALA A 79 19.75 -2.97 -5.34
N GLN A 80 19.00 -3.71 -4.51
CA GLN A 80 18.71 -5.14 -4.71
C GLN A 80 17.36 -5.36 -5.39
N ILE A 81 16.39 -4.46 -5.17
CA ILE A 81 15.04 -4.56 -5.72
C ILE A 81 15.02 -4.19 -7.21
N SER A 82 15.71 -3.10 -7.59
CA SER A 82 15.66 -2.59 -8.96
C SER A 82 16.13 -3.61 -10.00
N PRO A 83 17.26 -4.34 -9.82
CA PRO A 83 17.68 -5.37 -10.79
C PRO A 83 16.74 -6.58 -10.90
N ARG A 84 15.82 -6.74 -9.95
CA ARG A 84 14.79 -7.80 -9.94
C ARG A 84 13.47 -7.34 -10.54
N THR A 85 13.33 -6.05 -10.84
CA THR A 85 12.07 -5.40 -11.28
C THR A 85 12.36 -4.42 -12.42
N TRP A 86 12.31 -3.11 -12.18
CA TRP A 86 12.48 -2.06 -13.20
C TRP A 86 13.75 -2.16 -14.03
N SER A 87 14.88 -2.51 -13.41
CA SER A 87 16.19 -2.60 -14.07
C SER A 87 16.59 -4.05 -14.37
N HIS A 88 15.63 -4.95 -14.51
CA HIS A 88 15.93 -6.33 -14.83
C HIS A 88 16.64 -6.43 -16.20
N PRO A 89 17.81 -7.10 -16.30
CA PRO A 89 18.59 -7.14 -17.54
C PRO A 89 17.97 -8.03 -18.63
N GLY A 90 16.92 -8.78 -18.30
CA GLY A 90 16.33 -9.80 -19.15
C GLY A 90 17.05 -11.15 -19.06
N PRO A 91 16.55 -12.18 -19.77
CA PRO A 91 15.42 -12.12 -20.71
C PRO A 91 14.07 -11.86 -20.01
N TYR A 92 13.10 -11.32 -20.77
CA TYR A 92 11.71 -11.17 -20.31
C TYR A 92 10.88 -12.42 -20.68
N PRO A 93 9.86 -12.79 -19.88
CA PRO A 93 9.42 -12.12 -18.68
C PRO A 93 10.41 -12.23 -17.51
N ILE A 94 10.37 -11.22 -16.62
CA ILE A 94 11.09 -11.20 -15.35
C ILE A 94 10.78 -12.52 -14.64
N PRO A 95 11.81 -13.30 -14.28
CA PRO A 95 11.61 -14.63 -13.74
C PRO A 95 11.21 -14.59 -12.26
N THR A 96 11.04 -15.76 -11.66
CA THR A 96 10.74 -15.88 -10.23
C THR A 96 11.85 -15.30 -9.36
N TYR A 97 11.56 -15.07 -8.08
CA TYR A 97 12.55 -14.58 -7.13
C TYR A 97 13.81 -15.46 -7.05
N ALA A 98 13.62 -16.79 -7.07
CA ALA A 98 14.71 -17.78 -7.02
C ALA A 98 15.65 -17.71 -8.24
N GLU A 99 15.13 -17.24 -9.38
CA GLU A 99 15.83 -17.12 -10.66
C GLU A 99 16.37 -15.71 -10.91
N GLY A 100 16.28 -14.82 -9.92
CA GLY A 100 16.82 -13.46 -10.00
C GLY A 100 15.82 -12.37 -10.35
N GLY A 101 14.52 -12.67 -10.41
CA GLY A 101 13.44 -11.68 -10.50
C GLY A 101 12.70 -11.54 -9.18
N PHE A 102 11.36 -11.60 -9.21
CA PHE A 102 10.47 -11.42 -8.05
C PHE A 102 9.17 -12.21 -8.22
N ASP A 103 8.51 -12.52 -7.10
CA ASP A 103 7.15 -13.10 -7.13
C ASP A 103 6.12 -12.06 -6.66
N ILE A 104 6.34 -11.44 -5.49
CA ILE A 104 5.53 -10.32 -4.97
C ILE A 104 6.45 -9.20 -4.49
N LEU A 105 6.19 -7.97 -4.96
CA LEU A 105 6.82 -6.75 -4.44
C LEU A 105 5.79 -5.88 -3.70
N PHE A 106 6.10 -5.51 -2.45
CA PHE A 106 5.37 -4.46 -1.74
C PHE A 106 5.89 -3.09 -2.19
N VAL A 107 5.02 -2.33 -2.87
CA VAL A 107 5.30 -0.96 -3.29
C VAL A 107 4.10 -0.07 -3.00
N GLY A 108 4.29 1.25 -3.07
CA GLY A 108 3.20 2.22 -2.95
C GLY A 108 3.33 3.24 -4.06
N TRP A 109 2.18 3.70 -4.56
CA TRP A 109 2.07 4.71 -5.60
C TRP A 109 1.54 6.01 -5.00
N SER A 110 2.01 7.13 -5.53
CA SER A 110 1.48 8.46 -5.25
C SER A 110 0.91 9.02 -6.54
N TRP A 111 -0.32 9.54 -6.47
CA TRP A 111 -1.01 10.12 -7.62
C TRP A 111 -1.06 11.64 -7.51
N GLY A 112 -1.19 12.30 -8.65
CA GLY A 112 -1.55 13.72 -8.70
C GLY A 112 -3.01 13.96 -8.26
N LEU A 113 -3.49 15.18 -8.45
CA LEU A 113 -4.91 15.50 -8.26
C LEU A 113 -5.77 14.83 -9.32
N ASP A 114 -5.23 14.75 -10.53
CA ASP A 114 -5.80 13.96 -11.62
C ASP A 114 -5.17 12.56 -11.57
N TRP A 115 -6.03 11.54 -11.63
CA TRP A 115 -5.56 10.16 -11.75
C TRP A 115 -5.11 9.90 -13.18
N ASP A 116 -3.91 9.39 -13.37
CA ASP A 116 -3.39 9.03 -14.69
C ASP A 116 -2.56 7.74 -14.57
N PRO A 117 -3.13 6.57 -14.92
CA PRO A 117 -2.43 5.30 -14.81
C PRO A 117 -1.51 5.00 -16.01
N THR A 118 -1.33 5.94 -16.94
CA THR A 118 -0.41 5.79 -18.08
C THR A 118 1.00 5.45 -17.58
N GLY A 119 1.64 4.45 -18.19
CA GLY A 119 2.96 4.00 -17.76
C GLY A 119 2.93 2.81 -16.81
N LEU A 120 1.79 2.53 -16.16
CA LEU A 120 1.74 1.58 -15.04
C LEU A 120 1.17 0.21 -15.41
N PHE A 121 0.17 0.16 -16.28
CA PHE A 121 -0.57 -1.06 -16.60
C PHE A 121 -0.79 -1.28 -18.11
N ASP A 122 -0.50 -0.28 -18.94
CA ASP A 122 -0.61 -0.43 -20.38
C ASP A 122 0.47 -1.35 -20.94
N CYS A 123 0.14 -2.02 -22.06
CA CYS A 123 1.01 -3.05 -22.64
C CYS A 123 2.35 -2.49 -23.15
N GLU A 124 2.38 -1.24 -23.60
CA GLU A 124 3.60 -0.59 -24.12
C GLU A 124 4.59 -0.20 -23.01
N SER A 125 4.12 -0.12 -21.76
CA SER A 125 4.91 0.36 -20.63
C SER A 125 5.58 -0.75 -19.81
N TRP A 126 5.74 -1.94 -20.39
CA TRP A 126 6.59 -2.98 -19.80
C TRP A 126 8.00 -2.45 -19.56
N THR A 127 8.61 -2.85 -18.45
CA THR A 127 10.03 -2.52 -18.19
C THR A 127 10.90 -2.99 -19.36
N PRO A 128 11.85 -2.16 -19.83
CA PRO A 128 12.37 -0.93 -19.22
C PRO A 128 11.66 0.37 -19.65
N ASP A 129 10.62 0.30 -20.46
CA ASP A 129 10.01 1.47 -21.11
C ASP A 129 8.96 2.18 -20.23
N GLY A 130 8.55 1.55 -19.12
CA GLY A 130 7.66 2.15 -18.12
C GLY A 130 7.70 1.47 -16.75
N ASP A 131 6.66 1.74 -15.96
CA ASP A 131 6.48 1.26 -14.58
C ASP A 131 5.72 -0.08 -14.50
N ASN A 132 5.31 -0.67 -15.64
CA ASN A 132 4.62 -1.95 -15.69
C ASN A 132 5.60 -3.13 -15.52
N PHE A 133 6.33 -3.16 -14.39
CA PHE A 133 7.17 -4.29 -14.00
C PHE A 133 6.33 -5.54 -13.63
N TYR A 134 5.00 -5.38 -13.48
CA TYR A 134 4.04 -6.48 -13.39
C TYR A 134 3.98 -7.31 -14.67
N GLN A 135 4.38 -6.70 -15.80
CA GLN A 135 4.25 -7.26 -17.15
C GLN A 135 2.82 -7.65 -17.50
N TYR A 136 1.88 -6.87 -16.97
CA TYR A 136 0.46 -7.02 -17.26
C TYR A 136 0.16 -6.44 -18.64
N CYS A 137 -0.79 -7.03 -19.36
CA CYS A 137 -1.24 -6.49 -20.64
C CYS A 137 -2.69 -6.91 -20.88
N SER A 138 -3.54 -5.94 -21.18
CA SER A 138 -4.94 -6.12 -21.51
C SER A 138 -5.35 -5.13 -22.60
N GLU A 139 -5.80 -5.65 -23.74
CA GLU A 139 -6.28 -4.81 -24.86
C GLU A 139 -7.50 -3.96 -24.44
N ASP A 140 -8.34 -4.48 -23.54
CA ASP A 140 -9.48 -3.75 -23.00
C ASP A 140 -9.03 -2.59 -22.11
N PHE A 141 -7.97 -2.79 -21.31
CA PHE A 141 -7.38 -1.72 -20.50
C PHE A 141 -6.78 -0.64 -21.40
N ASP A 142 -5.99 -1.02 -22.41
CA ASP A 142 -5.37 -0.08 -23.35
C ASP A 142 -6.43 0.72 -24.13
N ALA A 143 -7.54 0.09 -24.55
CA ALA A 143 -8.64 0.78 -25.21
C ALA A 143 -9.33 1.80 -24.30
N ALA A 144 -9.55 1.45 -23.03
CA ALA A 144 -10.12 2.36 -22.03
C ALA A 144 -9.16 3.52 -21.73
N LEU A 145 -7.86 3.27 -21.59
CA LEU A 145 -6.83 4.28 -21.37
C LEU A 145 -6.70 5.24 -22.57
N SER A 146 -6.74 4.70 -23.78
CA SER A 146 -6.73 5.50 -25.01
C SER A 146 -7.95 6.43 -25.09
N SER A 147 -9.12 5.94 -24.69
CA SER A 147 -10.35 6.74 -24.63
C SER A 147 -10.29 7.79 -23.50
N TYR A 148 -9.73 7.43 -22.34
CA TYR A 148 -9.51 8.32 -21.22
C TYR A 148 -8.62 9.51 -21.58
N SER A 149 -7.47 9.26 -22.19
CA SER A 149 -6.50 10.30 -22.56
C SER A 149 -7.03 11.26 -23.63
N GLN A 150 -7.88 10.78 -24.54
CA GLN A 150 -8.47 11.57 -25.62
C GLN A 150 -9.80 12.26 -25.25
N ALA A 151 -10.43 11.87 -24.13
CA ALA A 151 -11.69 12.46 -23.71
C ALA A 151 -11.51 13.93 -23.29
N PHE A 152 -12.35 14.81 -23.84
CA PHE A 152 -12.38 16.23 -23.51
C PHE A 152 -13.32 16.53 -22.32
N LEU A 153 -14.43 15.80 -22.22
CA LEU A 153 -15.39 15.97 -21.13
C LEU A 153 -14.96 15.17 -19.91
N VAL A 154 -15.01 15.81 -18.73
CA VAL A 154 -14.66 15.17 -17.45
C VAL A 154 -15.56 13.96 -17.15
N ALA A 155 -16.85 14.03 -17.49
CA ALA A 155 -17.78 12.91 -17.29
C ALA A 155 -17.38 11.65 -18.10
N ASP A 156 -16.89 11.85 -19.32
CA ASP A 156 -16.42 10.75 -20.17
C ASP A 156 -15.13 10.15 -19.58
N ARG A 157 -14.20 11.01 -19.13
CA ARG A 157 -12.98 10.57 -18.42
C ARG A 157 -13.31 9.72 -17.19
N ILE A 158 -14.27 10.14 -16.37
CA ILE A 158 -14.70 9.36 -15.20
C ILE A 158 -15.23 8.00 -15.62
N THR A 159 -16.02 7.92 -16.69
CA THR A 159 -16.56 6.65 -17.20
C THR A 159 -15.45 5.68 -17.62
N TYR A 160 -14.46 6.14 -18.37
CA TYR A 160 -13.33 5.30 -18.77
C TYR A 160 -12.42 4.94 -17.58
N ALA A 161 -12.31 5.85 -16.61
CA ALA A 161 -11.58 5.58 -15.38
C ALA A 161 -12.21 4.44 -14.56
N GLU A 162 -13.53 4.41 -14.43
CA GLU A 162 -14.26 3.32 -13.78
C GLU A 162 -14.11 1.99 -14.53
N GLN A 163 -14.11 2.02 -15.87
CA GLN A 163 -13.86 0.83 -16.68
C GLN A 163 -12.46 0.26 -16.44
N MET A 164 -11.42 1.11 -16.45
CA MET A 164 -10.05 0.69 -16.12
C MET A 164 -9.96 0.09 -14.71
N GLN A 165 -10.62 0.69 -13.72
CA GLN A 165 -10.64 0.15 -12.36
C GLN A 165 -11.33 -1.22 -12.27
N GLN A 166 -12.42 -1.42 -13.01
CA GLN A 166 -13.11 -2.72 -13.05
C GLN A 166 -12.21 -3.80 -13.66
N ILE A 167 -11.52 -3.49 -14.77
CA ILE A 167 -10.59 -4.42 -15.41
C ILE A 167 -9.46 -4.81 -14.44
N LEU A 168 -8.83 -3.83 -13.78
CA LEU A 168 -7.77 -4.11 -12.81
C LEU A 168 -8.28 -4.87 -11.57
N TYR A 169 -9.54 -4.67 -11.17
CA TYR A 169 -10.16 -5.42 -10.08
C TYR A 169 -10.39 -6.89 -10.43
N ASP A 170 -10.76 -7.19 -11.68
CA ASP A 170 -11.01 -8.56 -12.13
C ASP A 170 -9.69 -9.29 -12.44
N ASP A 171 -8.71 -8.60 -13.03
CA ASP A 171 -7.44 -9.19 -13.46
C ASP A 171 -6.39 -9.27 -12.33
N LEU A 172 -6.49 -8.38 -11.33
CA LEU A 172 -5.61 -8.31 -10.16
C LEU A 172 -4.09 -8.29 -10.46
N PRO A 173 -3.59 -7.48 -11.42
CA PRO A 173 -2.13 -7.36 -11.64
C PRO A 173 -1.41 -6.74 -10.44
N ALA A 174 -2.13 -5.98 -9.62
CA ALA A 174 -1.68 -5.47 -8.34
C ALA A 174 -2.83 -5.53 -7.31
N LEU A 175 -2.50 -5.85 -6.06
CA LEU A 175 -3.45 -5.91 -4.95
C LEU A 175 -3.34 -4.67 -4.07
N CYS A 176 -4.38 -3.84 -4.05
CA CYS A 176 -4.44 -2.70 -3.14
C CYS A 176 -4.66 -3.17 -1.69
N ILE A 177 -3.72 -2.85 -0.80
CA ILE A 177 -3.80 -3.20 0.62
C ILE A 177 -4.47 -2.07 1.43
N ILE A 178 -4.06 -0.82 1.20
CA ILE A 178 -4.53 0.33 1.96
C ILE A 178 -4.34 1.63 1.17
N TYR A 179 -5.25 2.58 1.38
CA TYR A 179 -5.04 4.00 1.06
C TYR A 179 -4.56 4.71 2.33
N PRO A 180 -3.24 4.95 2.50
CA PRO A 180 -2.73 5.52 3.73
C PRO A 180 -3.20 6.97 3.90
N ARG A 181 -3.43 7.37 5.16
CA ARG A 181 -3.63 8.78 5.50
C ARG A 181 -2.29 9.39 5.89
N SER A 182 -1.90 10.43 5.18
CA SER A 182 -0.74 11.24 5.59
C SER A 182 -1.12 12.18 6.72
N LEU A 183 -0.20 12.33 7.69
CA LEU A 183 -0.32 13.25 8.80
C LEU A 183 0.82 14.25 8.71
N TYR A 184 0.49 15.54 8.68
CA TYR A 184 1.44 16.63 8.58
C TYR A 184 1.28 17.54 9.80
N PRO A 185 2.10 17.36 10.85
CA PRO A 185 2.03 18.21 12.04
C PRO A 185 2.42 19.65 11.68
N MET A 186 1.58 20.60 12.10
CA MET A 186 1.78 22.03 11.86
C MET A 186 1.64 22.80 13.17
N ALA A 187 2.13 24.04 13.20
CA ALA A 187 1.86 24.97 14.30
C ALA A 187 0.35 25.19 14.47
N GLU A 188 -0.08 25.49 15.69
CA GLU A 188 -1.46 25.87 15.95
C GLU A 188 -1.77 27.22 15.28
N GLY A 189 -2.97 27.37 14.71
CA GLY A 189 -3.41 28.62 14.09
C GLY A 189 -2.93 28.86 12.65
N VAL A 190 -2.27 27.87 12.02
CA VAL A 190 -1.94 27.94 10.58
C VAL A 190 -3.21 28.02 9.75
N SER A 191 -3.28 29.04 8.89
CA SER A 191 -4.35 29.28 7.92
C SER A 191 -3.81 29.24 6.48
N GLY A 192 -4.70 29.05 5.51
CA GLY A 192 -4.33 28.98 4.08
C GLY A 192 -3.80 27.62 3.62
N MET A 193 -3.79 26.60 4.50
CA MET A 193 -3.37 25.24 4.16
C MET A 193 -4.50 24.40 3.53
N ASP A 194 -4.27 23.73 2.40
CA ASP A 194 -5.12 22.63 1.89
C ASP A 194 -4.30 21.33 1.88
N GLY A 195 -4.71 20.37 2.72
CA GLY A 195 -3.98 19.11 2.89
C GLY A 195 -3.89 18.23 1.64
N LEU A 196 -4.83 18.36 0.69
CA LEU A 196 -4.80 17.62 -0.57
C LEU A 196 -3.79 18.26 -1.54
N LEU A 197 -3.81 19.58 -1.68
CA LEU A 197 -2.82 20.30 -2.48
C LEU A 197 -1.41 20.10 -1.91
N TRP A 198 -1.28 20.09 -0.58
CA TRP A 198 -0.03 19.77 0.10
C TRP A 198 0.48 18.35 -0.21
N ALA A 199 -0.41 17.35 -0.14
CA ALA A 199 -0.06 15.96 -0.42
C ALA A 199 0.35 15.73 -1.88
N SER A 200 -0.30 16.42 -2.82
CA SER A 200 -0.01 16.34 -4.26
C SER A 200 1.04 17.35 -4.74
N VAL A 201 1.67 18.08 -3.82
CA VAL A 201 2.77 19.02 -4.12
C VAL A 201 2.35 20.15 -5.08
N TYR A 202 1.11 20.61 -4.94
CA TYR A 202 0.51 21.68 -5.74
C TYR A 202 0.16 22.92 -4.92
N GLN A 203 0.59 22.99 -3.65
CA GLN A 203 0.23 24.11 -2.80
C GLN A 203 1.32 25.20 -2.79
N PRO A 204 1.00 26.43 -3.20
CA PRO A 204 1.90 27.56 -2.95
C PRO A 204 1.92 27.88 -1.46
N MET A 205 3.12 28.07 -0.89
CA MET A 205 3.29 28.42 0.52
C MET A 205 3.03 29.91 0.82
N GLU A 206 2.92 30.75 -0.21
CA GLU A 206 2.72 32.21 -0.06
C GLU A 206 1.41 32.58 0.64
N GLN A 207 0.45 31.66 0.65
CA GLN A 207 -0.87 31.87 1.27
C GLN A 207 -0.92 31.42 2.72
N TRP A 208 0.16 30.85 3.25
CA TRP A 208 0.20 30.31 4.60
C TRP A 208 0.50 31.40 5.60
N SER A 209 -0.26 31.44 6.69
CA SER A 209 -0.01 32.40 7.76
C SER A 209 -0.45 31.89 9.13
N VAL A 210 0.21 32.40 10.16
CA VAL A 210 -0.23 32.30 11.56
C VAL A 210 -0.46 33.73 12.04
N GLU A 211 -1.63 33.99 12.62
CA GLU A 211 -1.99 35.36 13.03
C GLU A 211 -0.99 35.91 14.05
N GLY A 212 -0.43 37.08 13.76
CA GLY A 212 0.53 37.76 14.64
C GLY A 212 1.98 37.27 14.52
N GLU A 213 2.26 36.26 13.70
CA GLU A 213 3.59 35.70 13.51
C GLU A 213 4.19 36.11 12.17
N THR A 214 5.52 36.26 12.14
CA THR A 214 6.30 36.48 10.90
C THR A 214 7.05 35.23 10.45
N GLU A 215 7.02 34.17 11.26
CA GLU A 215 7.73 32.92 11.03
C GLU A 215 6.75 31.75 11.10
N LEU A 216 6.95 30.77 10.22
CA LEU A 216 6.22 29.50 10.23
C LEU A 216 7.21 28.37 10.50
N HIS A 217 6.95 27.59 11.54
CA HIS A 217 7.76 26.41 11.86
C HIS A 217 7.08 25.14 11.34
N TYR A 218 7.80 24.39 10.50
CA TYR A 218 7.35 23.11 9.97
C TYR A 218 8.29 21.98 10.40
N ALA A 219 7.71 20.87 10.88
CA ALA A 219 8.45 19.66 11.18
C ALA A 219 8.42 18.73 9.96
N THR A 220 9.57 18.56 9.30
CA THR A 220 9.74 17.52 8.27
C THR A 220 10.14 16.19 8.93
N PRO A 221 9.56 15.04 8.52
CA PRO A 221 9.96 13.73 9.02
C PRO A 221 11.28 13.21 8.42
N ALA A 222 11.99 14.00 7.62
CA ALA A 222 13.23 13.63 6.94
C ALA A 222 14.38 14.61 7.18
N ASP A 223 15.60 14.17 6.86
CA ASP A 223 16.81 14.98 6.93
C ASP A 223 16.84 16.02 5.80
N PHE A 224 16.41 17.24 6.10
CA PHE A 224 16.50 18.35 5.16
C PHE A 224 17.94 18.88 5.12
N VAL A 225 18.70 18.50 4.10
CA VAL A 225 20.14 18.82 4.01
C VAL A 225 20.41 20.14 3.28
N ASP A 226 19.65 20.45 2.22
CA ASP A 226 19.85 21.66 1.41
C ASP A 226 18.54 22.10 0.72
N PHE A 227 18.46 23.38 0.34
CA PHE A 227 17.34 23.98 -0.40
C PHE A 227 17.39 23.72 -1.92
N HIS A 228 18.25 22.82 -2.39
CA HIS A 228 18.41 22.57 -3.81
C HIS A 228 17.39 21.56 -4.35
N ILE A 229 16.42 22.05 -5.14
CA ILE A 229 15.32 21.23 -5.71
C ILE A 229 15.77 20.04 -6.59
N LEU A 230 17.03 19.97 -7.02
CA LEU A 230 17.53 18.87 -7.85
C LEU A 230 18.34 17.83 -7.07
N LEU A 231 18.60 18.05 -5.78
CA LEU A 231 19.52 17.24 -4.96
C LEU A 231 18.84 16.57 -3.76
N TYR A 232 17.52 16.39 -3.79
CA TYR A 232 16.82 15.67 -2.71
C TYR A 232 16.87 14.15 -2.95
N GLU A 233 17.01 13.38 -1.86
CA GLU A 233 17.00 11.91 -1.88
C GLU A 233 15.70 11.32 -1.31
N SER A 234 14.86 12.16 -0.69
CA SER A 234 13.61 11.76 -0.02
C SER A 234 12.38 12.41 -0.65
N VAL A 235 11.28 11.66 -0.70
CA VAL A 235 9.96 12.18 -1.10
C VAL A 235 9.46 13.29 -0.18
N TYR A 236 9.90 13.32 1.08
CA TYR A 236 9.52 14.34 2.06
C TYR A 236 10.21 15.68 1.78
N ASP A 237 11.49 15.67 1.38
CA ASP A 237 12.21 16.87 0.97
C ASP A 237 11.64 17.42 -0.34
N ALA A 238 11.32 16.52 -1.29
CA ALA A 238 10.65 16.86 -2.53
C ALA A 238 9.31 17.58 -2.28
N GLN A 239 8.52 17.08 -1.34
CA GLN A 239 7.24 17.67 -0.96
C GLN A 239 7.42 19.12 -0.48
N TRP A 240 8.43 19.39 0.35
CA TRP A 240 8.71 20.75 0.81
C TRP A 240 9.26 21.65 -0.30
N LEU A 241 10.33 21.23 -0.98
CA LEU A 241 11.06 22.05 -1.96
C LEU A 241 10.23 22.46 -3.16
N ARG A 242 9.45 21.52 -3.71
CA ARG A 242 8.63 21.77 -4.91
C ARG A 242 7.51 22.79 -4.68
N GLN A 243 7.15 23.04 -3.42
CA GLN A 243 6.11 24.01 -3.06
C GLN A 243 6.65 25.43 -2.83
N ILE A 244 7.95 25.56 -2.56
CA ILE A 244 8.66 26.85 -2.60
C ILE A 244 8.88 27.28 -4.06
N TYR A 245 9.25 26.32 -4.91
CA TYR A 245 9.51 26.54 -6.34
C TYR A 245 8.36 26.04 -7.21
N ASN A 246 7.10 26.32 -6.80
CA ASN A 246 5.94 25.95 -7.59
C ASN A 246 6.14 26.46 -9.03
N GLY A 247 5.77 25.62 -10.01
CA GLY A 247 5.72 26.02 -11.41
C GLY A 247 4.83 27.26 -11.57
N LEU A 248 4.94 27.96 -12.70
CA LEU A 248 4.20 29.18 -13.06
C LEU A 248 2.67 29.01 -13.14
N LEU A 249 2.06 28.36 -12.16
CA LEU A 249 0.66 27.96 -12.09
C LEU A 249 0.00 28.72 -10.94
N GLU A 250 -1.01 29.50 -11.28
CA GLU A 250 -1.82 30.25 -10.32
C GLU A 250 -3.15 29.52 -10.06
N ARG A 251 -3.59 29.55 -8.81
CA ARG A 251 -4.87 28.98 -8.37
C ARG A 251 -5.69 30.03 -7.66
N GLU A 252 -7.01 29.91 -7.77
CA GLU A 252 -7.90 30.78 -7.00
C GLU A 252 -7.75 30.47 -5.51
N ASN A 253 -7.52 31.51 -4.73
CA ASN A 253 -7.23 31.42 -3.30
C ASN A 253 -8.31 30.66 -2.53
N GLY A 254 -7.92 29.66 -1.75
CA GLY A 254 -8.83 28.83 -0.96
C GLY A 254 -9.65 27.83 -1.78
N THR A 255 -9.35 27.64 -3.07
CA THR A 255 -10.00 26.66 -3.94
C THR A 255 -8.99 25.68 -4.55
N ARG A 256 -9.52 24.69 -5.27
CA ARG A 256 -8.73 23.73 -6.07
C ARG A 256 -8.83 24.02 -7.57
N GLU A 257 -9.29 25.21 -7.93
CA GLU A 257 -9.48 25.63 -9.32
C GLU A 257 -8.24 26.35 -9.86
N TRP A 258 -7.97 26.20 -11.15
CA TRP A 258 -6.87 26.89 -11.86
C TRP A 258 -7.37 28.23 -12.42
N ILE A 259 -6.50 29.25 -12.50
CA ILE A 259 -6.76 30.55 -13.15
C ILE A 259 -5.95 30.67 -14.45
#